data_AF-A0A1D1VU16-F1
#
_entry.id   AF-A0A1D1VU16-F1
#
_cell.length_a   1.000
_cell.length_b   1.000
_cell.length_c   1.000
_cell.angle_alpha   90.00
_cell.angle_beta   90.00
_cell.angle_gamma   90.00
#
_symmetry.space_group_name_H-M   'P 1'
#
loop_
_entity.id
_entity.type
_entity.pdbx_description
1 polymer ?
#
loop_
_entity_poly.entity_id
_entity_poly.type
_entity_poly.pdbx_seq_one_letter_code
_entity_poly.pdbx_strand_id
1 'polypeptide(L)'
;MDQRGRLLGVLNLDTLGNRTTMGFSPEETEFHESVLRAYCKGFLQLDLRRRTAEALTVGLPWFGKRLPLIVDVQLYFVEPDEEQESPCLRKVASSMGTGATIVHPRPPACRKTDPGFNQRLVTCTVTAESVKEKVHNEKHLTTAIRDPENFSAVVLDITFGRTWPEGEVEKDLVNLLAVCQQTYDEMHKAEDPEEPIAKLIIEKEMPHLQHRFIFGRLLLTECRQICSQVPATILAEVRAIFKPTMIHLKVLRAILTSLYPVESEKGDFEDWNKCKDCVRLELLRLISEYDPTSLLTETTYQTIYNALHDVALMSETEATNAQPVFKFFHRWCVVCLHLMTSADDARKGTFANDFQVVFKPLVKNAPETHRNL
;
A
#
# COMPACT_ATOMS: atom_id res chain seq x y z
N MET A 1 -2.05 -13.98 25.90
CA MET A 1 -0.89 -13.49 25.12
C MET A 1 -1.16 -13.75 23.65
N ASP A 2 -0.61 -12.97 22.73
CA ASP A 2 -0.68 -13.31 21.30
C ASP A 2 0.32 -14.42 20.94
N GLN A 3 0.31 -14.87 19.68
CA GLN A 3 1.29 -15.84 19.16
C GLN A 3 2.75 -15.31 19.21
N ARG A 4 2.94 -14.02 19.51
CA ARG A 4 4.24 -13.34 19.67
C ARG A 4 4.61 -13.14 21.15
N GLY A 5 3.89 -13.76 22.08
CA GLY A 5 4.14 -13.65 23.53
C GLY A 5 3.78 -12.29 24.16
N ARG A 6 3.12 -11.39 23.42
CA ARG A 6 2.75 -10.06 23.93
C ARG A 6 1.52 -10.15 24.82
N LEU A 7 1.56 -9.47 25.97
CA LEU A 7 0.41 -9.33 26.85
C LEU A 7 -0.60 -8.37 26.21
N LEU A 8 -1.76 -8.89 25.81
CA LEU A 8 -2.83 -8.11 25.17
C LEU A 8 -3.78 -7.45 26.19
N GLY A 9 -3.86 -8.02 27.39
CA GLY A 9 -4.78 -7.61 28.44
C GLY A 9 -4.77 -8.60 29.58
N VAL A 10 -5.45 -8.24 30.67
CA VAL A 10 -5.58 -9.04 31.89
C VAL A 10 -7.07 -9.17 32.21
N LEU A 11 -7.55 -10.40 32.36
CA LEU A 11 -8.88 -10.68 32.90
C LEU A 11 -8.72 -10.99 34.38
N ASN A 12 -9.22 -10.10 35.24
CA ASN A 12 -9.21 -10.28 36.68
C ASN A 12 -10.56 -10.86 37.13
N LEU A 13 -10.50 -11.97 37.86
CA LEU A 13 -11.65 -12.67 38.41
C LEU A 13 -11.42 -12.89 39.89
N ASP A 14 -12.47 -12.77 40.69
CA ASP A 14 -12.36 -12.77 42.13
C ASP A 14 -13.63 -13.31 42.81
N THR A 15 -13.44 -13.89 44.01
CA THR A 15 -14.48 -14.40 44.89
C THR A 15 -14.61 -13.63 46.21
N LEU A 16 -14.00 -12.45 46.40
CA LEU A 16 -14.04 -11.68 47.67
C LEU A 16 -15.46 -11.36 48.16
N GLY A 17 -16.46 -11.36 47.28
CA GLY A 17 -17.88 -11.18 47.63
C GLY A 17 -18.59 -12.46 48.11
N ASN A 18 -18.01 -13.64 47.91
CA ASN A 18 -18.64 -14.93 48.18
C ASN A 18 -18.19 -15.47 49.54
N ARG A 19 -19.11 -15.56 50.50
CA ARG A 19 -18.80 -16.03 51.88
C ARG A 19 -18.75 -17.56 51.99
N THR A 20 -19.09 -18.28 50.93
CA THR A 20 -19.28 -19.74 50.95
C THR A 20 -18.20 -20.52 50.18
N THR A 21 -17.48 -19.90 49.24
CA THR A 21 -16.40 -20.54 48.47
C THR A 21 -15.08 -19.82 48.71
N MET A 22 -14.04 -20.57 49.12
CA MET A 22 -12.70 -20.02 49.38
C MET A 22 -11.82 -19.87 48.11
N GLY A 23 -12.35 -20.20 46.93
CA GLY A 23 -11.64 -20.09 45.64
C GLY A 23 -12.45 -20.71 44.51
N PHE A 24 -11.91 -20.61 43.29
CA PHE A 24 -12.49 -21.24 42.11
C PHE A 24 -12.29 -22.75 42.11
N SER A 25 -13.31 -23.50 41.68
CA SER A 25 -13.15 -24.93 41.39
C SER A 25 -12.28 -25.15 40.14
N PRO A 26 -11.76 -26.37 39.90
CA PRO A 26 -11.08 -26.70 38.65
C PRO A 26 -11.97 -26.46 37.42
N GLU A 27 -13.26 -26.79 37.49
CA GLU A 27 -14.22 -26.59 36.39
C GLU A 27 -14.46 -25.09 36.12
N GLU A 28 -14.58 -24.28 37.17
CA GLU A 28 -14.70 -22.83 37.05
C GLU A 28 -13.42 -22.24 36.44
N THR A 29 -12.24 -22.71 36.86
CA THR A 29 -10.96 -22.27 36.30
C THR A 29 -10.89 -22.58 34.80
N GLU A 30 -11.22 -23.81 34.39
CA GLU A 30 -11.24 -24.21 32.98
C GLU A 30 -12.26 -23.41 32.14
N PHE A 31 -13.44 -23.11 32.72
CA PHE A 31 -14.42 -22.25 32.08
C PHE A 31 -13.84 -20.85 31.80
N HIS A 32 -13.25 -20.21 32.82
CA HIS A 32 -12.66 -18.88 32.67
C HIS A 32 -11.48 -18.86 31.68
N GLU A 33 -10.62 -19.87 31.70
CA GLU A 33 -9.54 -20.03 30.71
C GLU A 33 -10.09 -20.17 29.29
N SER A 34 -11.20 -20.90 29.13
CA SER A 34 -11.85 -21.09 27.83
C SER A 34 -12.50 -19.80 27.32
N VAL A 35 -13.16 -19.04 28.20
CA VAL A 35 -13.67 -17.69 27.88
C VAL A 35 -12.52 -16.77 27.49
N LEU A 36 -11.41 -16.77 28.23
CA LEU A 36 -10.24 -15.95 27.93
C LEU A 36 -9.62 -16.33 26.58
N ARG A 37 -9.49 -17.62 26.26
CA ARG A 37 -9.00 -18.09 24.96
C ARG A 37 -9.91 -17.64 23.82
N ALA A 38 -11.23 -17.78 23.97
CA ALA A 38 -12.20 -17.31 22.98
C ALA A 38 -12.11 -15.79 22.77
N TYR A 39 -12.04 -15.02 23.86
CA TYR A 39 -11.88 -13.56 23.81
C TYR A 39 -10.58 -13.16 23.13
N CYS A 40 -9.44 -13.75 23.51
CA CYS A 40 -8.14 -13.48 22.86
C CYS A 40 -8.18 -13.79 21.37
N LYS A 41 -8.79 -14.92 20.94
CA LYS A 41 -8.94 -15.27 19.53
C LYS A 41 -9.77 -14.20 18.79
N GLY A 42 -10.90 -13.79 19.36
CA GLY A 42 -11.75 -12.74 18.79
C GLY A 42 -11.02 -11.39 18.69
N PHE A 43 -10.33 -10.98 19.75
CA PHE A 43 -9.55 -9.73 19.76
C PHE A 43 -8.45 -9.73 18.70
N LEU A 44 -7.69 -10.82 18.57
CA LEU A 44 -6.63 -10.93 17.57
C LEU A 44 -7.17 -10.87 16.15
N GLN A 45 -8.31 -11.50 15.89
CA GLN A 45 -8.98 -11.43 14.58
C GLN A 45 -9.45 -10.01 14.26
N LEU A 46 -10.01 -9.28 15.24
CA LEU A 46 -10.41 -7.88 15.06
C LEU A 46 -9.21 -6.97 14.79
N ASP A 47 -8.12 -7.13 15.55
CA ASP A 47 -6.91 -6.33 15.34
C ASP A 47 -6.23 -6.64 14.01
N LEU A 48 -6.23 -7.91 13.59
CA LEU A 48 -5.76 -8.33 12.27
C LEU A 48 -6.59 -7.68 11.15
N ARG A 49 -7.92 -7.76 11.21
CA ARG A 49 -8.80 -7.08 10.25
C ARG A 49 -8.56 -5.58 10.21
N ARG A 50 -8.43 -4.92 11.37
CA ARG A 50 -8.12 -3.48 11.44
C ARG A 50 -6.79 -3.16 10.74
N ARG A 51 -5.71 -3.88 11.07
CA ARG A 51 -4.39 -3.67 10.46
C ARG A 51 -4.39 -3.94 8.96
N THR A 52 -5.07 -4.99 8.52
CA THR A 52 -5.26 -5.32 7.10
C THR A 52 -6.04 -4.24 6.37
N ALA A 53 -7.11 -3.72 6.97
CA ALA A 53 -7.88 -2.61 6.38
C ALA A 53 -7.02 -1.38 6.21
N GLU A 54 -6.27 -0.98 7.24
CA GLU A 54 -5.36 0.16 7.18
C GLU A 54 -4.28 -0.05 6.10
N ALA A 55 -3.66 -1.23 6.04
CA ALA A 55 -2.61 -1.56 5.07
C ALA A 55 -3.11 -1.58 3.61
N LEU A 56 -4.25 -2.21 3.35
CA LEU A 56 -4.82 -2.29 2.00
C LEU A 56 -5.42 -0.97 1.54
N THR A 57 -5.97 -0.17 2.46
CA THR A 57 -6.47 1.19 2.17
C THR A 57 -5.34 2.09 1.68
N VAL A 58 -4.13 2.00 2.24
CA VAL A 58 -2.92 2.69 1.72
C VAL A 58 -2.66 2.31 0.27
N GLY A 59 -2.98 1.07 -0.09
CA GLY A 59 -2.79 0.53 -1.44
C GLY A 59 -3.80 0.99 -2.48
N LEU A 60 -5.03 1.32 -2.10
CA LEU A 60 -6.11 1.61 -3.04
C LEU A 60 -5.80 2.74 -4.05
N PRO A 61 -5.21 3.88 -3.64
CA PRO A 61 -4.84 4.93 -4.60
C PRO A 61 -3.87 4.49 -5.69
N TRP A 62 -3.09 3.42 -5.47
CA TRP A 62 -2.12 2.93 -6.44
C TRP A 62 -2.76 2.29 -7.67
N PHE A 63 -3.99 1.79 -7.54
CA PHE A 63 -4.75 1.26 -8.66
C PHE A 63 -5.01 2.36 -9.69
N GLY A 64 -5.60 3.49 -9.29
CA GLY A 64 -5.81 4.62 -10.19
C GLY A 64 -4.52 5.24 -10.71
N LYS A 65 -3.48 5.34 -9.86
CA LYS A 65 -2.18 5.92 -10.25
C LYS A 65 -1.41 5.08 -11.28
N ARG A 66 -1.46 3.74 -11.18
CA ARG A 66 -0.78 2.85 -12.14
C ARG A 66 -1.66 2.54 -13.35
N LEU A 67 -2.98 2.56 -13.19
CA LEU A 67 -3.94 2.09 -14.19
C LEU A 67 -5.03 3.16 -14.40
N PRO A 68 -4.80 4.15 -15.28
CA PRO A 68 -5.77 5.23 -15.53
C PRO A 68 -7.15 4.77 -16.06
N LEU A 69 -7.26 3.52 -16.53
CA LEU A 69 -8.52 2.90 -16.97
C LEU A 69 -9.47 2.54 -15.82
N ILE A 70 -8.96 2.47 -14.59
CA ILE A 70 -9.75 2.14 -13.41
C ILE A 70 -10.61 3.34 -13.01
N VAL A 71 -11.91 3.08 -12.87
CA VAL A 71 -12.91 4.07 -12.46
C VAL A 71 -13.09 4.06 -10.95
N ASP A 72 -13.18 2.88 -10.35
CA ASP A 72 -13.37 2.69 -8.92
C ASP A 72 -12.78 1.34 -8.47
N VAL A 73 -12.33 1.29 -7.22
CA VAL A 73 -11.91 0.06 -6.54
C VAL A 73 -12.58 0.00 -5.20
N GLN A 74 -13.27 -1.11 -4.92
CA GLN A 74 -14.00 -1.32 -3.68
C GLN A 74 -13.40 -2.48 -2.91
N LEU A 75 -13.18 -2.27 -1.62
CA LEU A 75 -12.60 -3.22 -0.68
C LEU A 75 -13.68 -3.74 0.25
N TYR A 76 -13.87 -5.06 0.28
CA TYR A 76 -14.84 -5.73 1.13
C TYR A 76 -14.16 -6.73 2.05
N PHE A 77 -14.52 -6.76 3.34
CA PHE A 77 -14.21 -7.91 4.19
C PHE A 77 -15.28 -8.98 4.06
N VAL A 78 -14.84 -10.23 4.09
CA VAL A 78 -15.73 -11.40 4.16
C VAL A 78 -15.95 -11.74 5.64
N GLU A 79 -17.21 -11.77 6.05
CA GLU A 79 -17.63 -12.20 7.38
C GLU A 79 -18.54 -13.42 7.26
N PRO A 80 -18.44 -14.38 8.20
CA PRO A 80 -19.45 -15.43 8.31
C PRO A 80 -20.80 -14.77 8.66
N ASP A 81 -21.86 -15.21 7.99
CA ASP A 81 -23.23 -14.83 8.37
C ASP A 81 -23.82 -15.97 9.20
N GLU A 82 -24.13 -15.73 10.47
CA GLU A 82 -24.72 -16.75 11.34
C GLU A 82 -26.16 -17.09 10.93
N GLU A 83 -26.85 -16.16 10.24
CA GLU A 83 -28.25 -16.31 9.84
C GLU A 83 -28.40 -16.96 8.46
N GLN A 84 -27.36 -16.94 7.63
CA GLN A 84 -27.40 -17.41 6.24
C GLN A 84 -26.20 -18.31 5.93
N GLU A 85 -26.40 -19.42 5.21
CA GLU A 85 -25.30 -20.26 4.69
C GLU A 85 -24.42 -19.55 3.62
N SER A 86 -24.56 -18.22 3.46
CA SER A 86 -23.85 -17.39 2.50
C SER A 86 -22.99 -16.36 3.24
N PRO A 87 -21.77 -16.06 2.76
CA PRO A 87 -20.93 -15.04 3.39
C PRO A 87 -21.58 -13.65 3.32
N CYS A 88 -21.35 -12.86 4.37
CA CYS A 88 -21.69 -11.44 4.41
C CYS A 88 -20.45 -10.60 4.04
N LEU A 89 -20.63 -9.57 3.22
CA LEU A 89 -19.54 -8.69 2.79
C LEU A 89 -19.67 -7.31 3.44
N ARG A 90 -18.58 -6.78 3.99
CA ARG A 90 -18.53 -5.45 4.61
C ARG A 90 -17.74 -4.50 3.75
N LYS A 91 -18.36 -3.47 3.17
CA LYS A 91 -17.64 -2.47 2.35
C LYS A 91 -16.78 -1.58 3.25
N VAL A 92 -15.47 -1.84 3.31
CA VAL A 92 -14.50 -1.18 4.20
C VAL A 92 -14.03 0.14 3.62
N ALA A 93 -13.69 0.14 2.33
CA ALA A 93 -13.16 1.32 1.66
C ALA A 93 -13.49 1.31 0.18
N SER A 94 -13.44 2.48 -0.44
CA SER A 94 -13.49 2.65 -1.89
C SER A 94 -12.51 3.71 -2.33
N SER A 95 -11.84 3.50 -3.45
CA SER A 95 -11.00 4.51 -4.08
C SER A 95 -11.45 4.75 -5.50
N MET A 96 -11.72 6.02 -5.81
CA MET A 96 -11.98 6.45 -7.17
C MET A 96 -10.70 6.38 -8.00
N GLY A 97 -10.83 6.35 -9.33
CA GLY A 97 -9.70 6.38 -10.27
C GLY A 97 -8.77 7.58 -10.10
N THR A 98 -9.26 8.68 -9.53
CA THR A 98 -8.46 9.86 -9.15
C THR A 98 -7.51 9.63 -7.97
N GLY A 99 -7.63 8.49 -7.28
CA GLY A 99 -6.89 8.14 -6.07
C GLY A 99 -7.52 8.65 -4.78
N ALA A 100 -8.67 9.33 -4.85
CA ALA A 100 -9.43 9.73 -3.66
C ALA A 100 -10.03 8.50 -2.99
N THR A 101 -9.59 8.22 -1.76
CA THR A 101 -10.03 7.06 -0.98
C THR A 101 -10.99 7.48 0.14
N ILE A 102 -12.07 6.73 0.28
CA ILE A 102 -13.07 6.86 1.34
C ILE A 102 -13.01 5.59 2.19
N VAL A 103 -12.80 5.76 3.49
CA VAL A 103 -12.89 4.67 4.47
C VAL A 103 -14.23 4.75 5.18
N HIS A 104 -14.94 3.63 5.28
CA HIS A 104 -16.23 3.56 5.94
C HIS A 104 -16.04 3.17 7.41
N PRO A 105 -16.19 4.10 8.38
CA PRO A 105 -15.97 3.80 9.80
C PRO A 105 -17.01 2.82 10.38
N ARG A 106 -18.17 2.69 9.73
CA ARG A 106 -19.19 1.68 10.00
C ARG A 106 -19.55 1.02 8.67
N PRO A 107 -18.79 0.00 8.24
CA PRO A 107 -18.95 -0.57 6.92
C PRO A 107 -20.33 -1.23 6.79
N PRO A 108 -21.14 -0.85 5.78
CA PRO A 108 -22.44 -1.48 5.56
C PRO A 108 -22.25 -2.96 5.25
N ALA A 109 -23.15 -3.79 5.78
CA ALA A 109 -23.26 -5.18 5.37
C ALA A 109 -23.91 -5.25 3.99
N CYS A 110 -23.37 -6.11 3.14
CA CYS A 110 -23.93 -6.50 1.86
C CYS A 110 -24.21 -8.00 1.94
N ARG A 111 -25.50 -8.33 2.03
CA ARG A 111 -26.02 -9.70 2.10
C ARG A 111 -26.67 -10.06 0.78
N LYS A 112 -26.71 -11.37 0.48
CA LYS A 112 -27.38 -11.88 -0.73
C LYS A 112 -28.86 -11.47 -0.82
N THR A 113 -29.50 -11.28 0.32
CA THR A 113 -30.90 -10.84 0.44
C THR A 113 -31.11 -9.35 0.20
N ASP A 114 -30.05 -8.55 0.12
CA ASP A 114 -30.18 -7.11 0.00
C ASP A 114 -30.62 -6.71 -1.42
N PRO A 115 -31.51 -5.70 -1.57
CA PRO A 115 -31.88 -5.18 -2.88
C PRO A 115 -30.65 -4.63 -3.62
N GLY A 116 -30.41 -5.10 -4.84
CA GLY A 116 -29.25 -4.68 -5.65
C GLY A 116 -27.94 -5.38 -5.27
N PHE A 117 -28.01 -6.50 -4.53
CA PHE A 117 -26.84 -7.31 -4.23
C PHE A 117 -26.11 -7.78 -5.50
N ASN A 118 -24.79 -7.63 -5.50
CA ASN A 118 -23.93 -8.02 -6.61
C ASN A 118 -23.53 -9.49 -6.49
N GLN A 119 -24.23 -10.38 -7.22
CA GLN A 119 -23.99 -11.83 -7.18
C GLN A 119 -22.52 -12.21 -7.41
N ARG A 120 -21.78 -11.47 -8.27
CA ARG A 120 -20.35 -11.69 -8.50
C ARG A 120 -19.48 -11.66 -7.25
N LEU A 121 -19.84 -10.86 -6.23
CA LEU A 121 -19.05 -10.75 -5.01
C LEU A 121 -19.11 -12.05 -4.19
N VAL A 122 -20.31 -12.64 -4.04
CA VAL A 122 -20.47 -13.95 -3.40
C VAL A 122 -19.87 -15.06 -4.25
N THR A 123 -20.07 -15.04 -5.57
CA THR A 123 -19.47 -16.04 -6.46
C THR A 123 -17.96 -16.06 -6.29
N CYS A 124 -17.29 -14.90 -6.36
CA CYS A 124 -15.86 -14.78 -6.15
C CYS A 124 -15.43 -15.27 -4.76
N THR A 125 -16.22 -14.99 -3.71
CA THR A 125 -15.92 -15.45 -2.34
C THR A 125 -15.96 -16.98 -2.24
N VAL A 126 -16.97 -17.61 -2.84
CA VAL A 126 -17.25 -19.05 -2.71
C VAL A 126 -16.39 -19.91 -3.64
N THR A 127 -16.26 -19.53 -4.92
CA THR A 127 -15.41 -20.27 -5.86
C THR A 127 -13.94 -19.94 -5.69
N ALA A 128 -13.65 -18.81 -5.06
CA ALA A 128 -12.34 -18.22 -4.90
C ALA A 128 -11.67 -17.87 -6.25
N GLU A 129 -12.40 -17.97 -7.37
CA GLU A 129 -11.96 -17.56 -8.69
C GLU A 129 -12.23 -16.07 -8.92
N SER A 130 -11.42 -15.44 -9.77
CA SER A 130 -11.68 -14.06 -10.18
C SER A 130 -12.82 -14.02 -11.19
N VAL A 131 -13.82 -13.18 -10.92
CA VAL A 131 -15.04 -13.05 -11.75
C VAL A 131 -14.92 -11.80 -12.61
N LYS A 132 -14.98 -11.98 -13.94
CA LYS A 132 -15.07 -10.88 -14.91
C LYS A 132 -16.52 -10.74 -15.38
N GLU A 133 -17.13 -9.58 -15.17
CA GLU A 133 -18.53 -9.33 -15.54
C GLU A 133 -18.68 -7.96 -16.22
N LYS A 134 -19.71 -7.80 -17.05
CA LYS A 134 -20.10 -6.51 -17.64
C LYS A 134 -21.44 -6.09 -17.06
N VAL A 135 -21.47 -4.97 -16.35
CA VAL A 135 -22.66 -4.45 -15.65
C VAL A 135 -22.90 -3.01 -16.11
N HIS A 136 -24.11 -2.68 -16.58
CA HIS A 136 -24.47 -1.32 -17.05
C HIS A 136 -23.45 -0.66 -18.02
N ASN A 137 -22.82 -1.48 -18.87
CA ASN A 137 -21.77 -1.07 -19.83
C ASN A 137 -20.40 -0.74 -19.24
N GLU A 138 -20.20 -0.99 -17.95
CA GLU A 138 -18.91 -1.00 -17.26
C GLU A 138 -18.40 -2.42 -17.11
N LYS A 139 -17.08 -2.56 -17.03
CA LYS A 139 -16.40 -3.85 -16.89
C LYS A 139 -15.93 -3.99 -15.45
N HIS A 140 -16.24 -5.11 -14.81
CA HIS A 140 -15.88 -5.37 -13.42
C HIS A 140 -14.99 -6.60 -13.33
N LEU A 141 -13.88 -6.49 -12.59
CA LEU A 141 -13.10 -7.63 -12.12
C LEU A 141 -13.25 -7.72 -10.61
N THR A 142 -13.88 -8.79 -10.15
CA THR A 142 -13.94 -9.13 -8.73
C THR A 142 -12.91 -10.20 -8.45
N THR A 143 -12.07 -10.00 -7.44
CA THR A 143 -11.02 -10.95 -7.04
C THR A 143 -10.89 -11.02 -5.52
N ALA A 144 -10.52 -12.18 -5.00
CA ALA A 144 -10.43 -12.44 -3.57
C ALA A 144 -8.97 -12.50 -3.11
N ILE A 145 -8.68 -11.88 -1.96
CA ILE A 145 -7.46 -12.11 -1.19
C ILE A 145 -7.78 -13.23 -0.21
N ARG A 146 -6.93 -14.26 -0.21
CA ARG A 146 -7.15 -15.46 0.57
C ARG A 146 -6.30 -15.47 1.83
N ASP A 147 -6.80 -16.13 2.86
CA ASP A 147 -6.04 -16.43 4.05
C ASP A 147 -5.15 -17.67 3.87
N PRO A 148 -4.27 -17.98 4.84
CA PRO A 148 -3.41 -19.17 4.78
C PRO A 148 -4.18 -20.50 4.73
N GLU A 149 -5.44 -20.52 5.19
CA GLU A 149 -6.35 -21.67 5.10
C GLU A 149 -7.10 -21.71 3.74
N ASN A 150 -6.76 -20.79 2.84
CA ASN A 150 -7.29 -20.65 1.49
C ASN A 150 -8.77 -20.18 1.43
N PHE A 151 -9.29 -19.61 2.52
CA PHE A 151 -10.59 -18.96 2.55
C PHE A 151 -10.48 -17.50 2.09
N SER A 152 -11.51 -17.03 1.40
CA SER A 152 -11.61 -15.63 0.98
C SER A 152 -11.79 -14.73 2.21
N ALA A 153 -10.79 -13.89 2.49
CA ALA A 153 -10.83 -12.97 3.63
C ALA A 153 -11.24 -11.55 3.21
N VAL A 154 -10.81 -11.15 2.01
CA VAL A 154 -11.10 -9.83 1.42
C VAL A 154 -11.53 -10.03 -0.02
N VAL A 155 -12.47 -9.22 -0.49
CA VAL A 155 -12.85 -9.13 -1.90
C VAL A 155 -12.55 -7.72 -2.40
N LEU A 156 -11.87 -7.65 -3.54
CA LEU A 156 -11.65 -6.43 -4.31
C LEU A 156 -12.60 -6.46 -5.51
N ASP A 157 -13.44 -5.44 -5.65
CA ASP A 157 -14.24 -5.21 -6.86
C ASP A 157 -13.67 -4.01 -7.60
N ILE A 158 -13.09 -4.27 -8.77
CA ILE A 158 -12.40 -3.27 -9.59
C ILE A 158 -13.29 -2.95 -10.78
N THR A 159 -13.74 -1.71 -10.85
CA THR A 159 -14.51 -1.20 -11.98
C THR A 159 -13.57 -0.52 -12.97
N PHE A 160 -13.60 -1.03 -14.19
CA PHE A 160 -13.04 -0.38 -15.36
C PHE A 160 -14.15 0.34 -16.11
N GLY A 161 -13.77 1.27 -16.98
CA GLY A 161 -14.70 1.84 -17.96
C GLY A 161 -15.18 0.80 -18.98
N ARG A 162 -15.16 1.19 -20.26
CA ARG A 162 -15.70 0.34 -21.34
C ARG A 162 -14.72 -0.71 -21.85
N THR A 163 -13.44 -0.62 -21.47
CA THR A 163 -12.33 -1.41 -22.05
C THR A 163 -11.68 -2.28 -20.98
N TRP A 164 -11.29 -3.51 -21.35
CA TRP A 164 -10.52 -4.36 -20.44
C TRP A 164 -9.06 -3.90 -20.46
N PRO A 165 -8.32 -4.04 -19.35
CA PRO A 165 -6.87 -3.85 -19.40
C PRO A 165 -6.26 -4.95 -20.28
N GLU A 166 -5.29 -4.57 -21.13
CA GLU A 166 -4.59 -5.46 -22.04
C GLU A 166 -3.09 -5.14 -22.04
N GLY A 167 -2.25 -6.13 -22.36
CA GLY A 167 -0.81 -5.96 -22.49
C GLY A 167 -0.12 -5.57 -21.17
N GLU A 168 0.67 -4.50 -21.18
CA GLU A 168 1.40 -4.02 -19.99
C GLU A 168 0.45 -3.57 -18.86
N VAL A 169 -0.73 -3.05 -19.21
CA VAL A 169 -1.73 -2.60 -18.23
C VAL A 169 -2.32 -3.79 -17.45
N GLU A 170 -2.52 -4.93 -18.12
CA GLU A 170 -2.96 -6.15 -17.46
C GLU A 170 -1.88 -6.71 -16.53
N LYS A 171 -0.60 -6.67 -16.94
CA LYS A 171 0.53 -7.08 -16.09
C LYS A 171 0.62 -6.22 -14.83
N ASP A 172 0.49 -4.90 -14.97
CA ASP A 172 0.52 -3.96 -13.85
C ASP A 172 -0.63 -4.22 -12.85
N LEU A 173 -1.82 -4.58 -13.35
CA LEU A 173 -2.96 -4.99 -12.52
C LEU A 173 -2.66 -6.28 -11.76
N VAL A 174 -2.15 -7.31 -12.44
CA VAL A 174 -1.79 -8.59 -11.80
C VAL A 174 -0.74 -8.37 -10.71
N ASN A 175 0.26 -7.52 -10.96
CA ASN A 175 1.29 -7.20 -9.97
C ASN A 175 0.70 -6.48 -8.75
N LEU A 176 -0.19 -5.50 -8.94
CA LEU A 176 -0.86 -4.83 -7.83
C LEU A 176 -1.71 -5.79 -6.99
N LEU A 177 -2.44 -6.70 -7.64
CA LEU A 177 -3.20 -7.74 -6.94
C LEU A 177 -2.28 -8.69 -6.15
N ALA A 178 -1.12 -9.04 -6.70
CA ALA A 178 -0.12 -9.83 -6.00
C ALA A 178 0.43 -9.08 -4.76
N VAL A 179 0.65 -7.76 -4.85
CA VAL A 179 1.06 -6.94 -3.70
C VAL A 179 -0.04 -6.90 -2.64
N CYS A 180 -1.32 -6.83 -3.02
CA CYS A 180 -2.44 -6.95 -2.08
C CYS A 180 -2.43 -8.29 -1.33
N GLN A 181 -2.25 -9.41 -2.04
CA GLN A 181 -2.14 -10.73 -1.42
C GLN A 181 -0.94 -10.82 -0.48
N GLN A 182 0.25 -10.42 -0.94
CA GLN A 182 1.47 -10.42 -0.11
C GLN A 182 1.33 -9.52 1.13
N THR A 183 0.60 -8.40 1.02
CA THR A 183 0.31 -7.53 2.17
C THR A 183 -0.49 -8.27 3.22
N TYR A 184 -1.51 -9.04 2.80
CA TYR A 184 -2.32 -9.85 3.71
C TYR A 184 -1.52 -11.00 4.34
N ASP A 185 -0.70 -11.67 3.54
CA ASP A 185 0.18 -12.75 4.00
C ASP A 185 1.15 -12.26 5.08
N GLU A 186 1.78 -11.09 4.87
CA GLU A 186 2.66 -10.44 5.84
C GLU A 186 1.95 -10.06 7.15
N MET A 187 0.65 -9.76 7.13
CA MET A 187 -0.12 -9.57 8.37
C MET A 187 -0.34 -10.88 9.14
N HIS A 188 -0.43 -12.00 8.42
CA HIS A 188 -0.67 -13.34 8.99
C HIS A 188 0.59 -14.04 9.45
N LYS A 189 1.75 -13.65 8.91
CA LYS A 189 3.04 -14.18 9.37
C LYS A 189 3.23 -13.87 10.86
N ALA A 190 3.49 -14.92 11.63
CA ALA A 190 4.14 -14.77 12.92
C ALA A 190 5.51 -14.12 12.68
N GLU A 191 5.90 -13.16 13.53
CA GLU A 191 7.27 -12.64 13.46
C GLU A 191 8.21 -13.77 13.87
N ASP A 192 8.87 -14.38 12.89
CA ASP A 192 9.98 -15.28 13.13
C ASP A 192 11.22 -14.43 13.49
N PRO A 193 11.79 -14.56 14.71
CA PRO A 193 13.00 -13.86 15.08
C PRO A 193 14.21 -14.22 14.19
N GLU A 194 14.19 -15.39 13.54
CA GLU A 194 15.29 -15.89 12.71
C GLU A 194 15.14 -15.53 11.23
N GLU A 195 13.97 -15.08 10.77
CA GLU A 195 13.76 -14.65 9.40
C GLU A 195 14.02 -13.13 9.28
N PRO A 196 15.12 -12.69 8.63
CA PRO A 196 15.39 -11.27 8.45
C PRO A 196 14.41 -10.69 7.41
N ILE A 197 13.22 -10.31 7.86
CA ILE A 197 12.33 -9.47 7.06
C ILE A 197 13.11 -8.16 6.81
N ALA A 198 13.35 -7.82 5.54
CA ALA A 198 13.98 -6.57 5.14
C ALA A 198 13.04 -5.39 5.43
N LYS A 199 12.85 -5.10 6.72
CA LYS A 199 12.03 -4.01 7.24
C LYS A 199 12.70 -2.69 6.94
N LEU A 200 11.89 -1.71 6.53
CA LEU A 200 12.33 -0.32 6.39
C LEU A 200 12.74 0.25 7.76
N ILE A 201 13.58 1.27 7.77
CA ILE A 201 14.01 1.95 9.00
C ILE A 201 12.81 2.42 9.82
N ILE A 202 11.80 3.03 9.18
CA ILE A 202 10.59 3.49 9.89
C ILE A 202 9.78 2.36 10.55
N GLU A 203 9.79 1.15 9.97
CA GLU A 203 9.12 -0.02 10.55
C GLU A 203 9.80 -0.48 11.85
N LYS A 204 11.11 -0.23 11.98
CA LYS A 204 11.89 -0.51 13.19
C LYS A 204 11.75 0.62 14.22
N GLU A 205 11.76 1.87 13.76
CA GLU A 205 11.55 3.06 14.62
C GLU A 205 10.13 3.09 15.21
N MET A 206 9.12 2.65 14.45
CA MET A 206 7.71 2.70 14.83
C MET A 206 6.98 1.35 14.63
N PRO A 207 7.26 0.34 15.47
CA PRO A 207 6.65 -0.99 15.32
C PRO A 207 5.11 -0.99 15.38
N HIS A 208 4.52 -0.06 16.12
CA HIS A 208 3.07 0.08 16.26
C HIS A 208 2.36 0.62 15.00
N LEU A 209 3.10 1.19 14.05
CA LEU A 209 2.61 1.64 12.74
C LEU A 209 3.10 0.78 11.59
N GLN A 210 3.85 -0.29 11.87
CA GLN A 210 4.50 -1.12 10.86
C GLN A 210 3.55 -1.52 9.73
N HIS A 211 2.34 -1.98 10.08
CA HIS A 211 1.34 -2.47 9.11
C HIS A 211 0.99 -1.44 8.02
N ARG A 212 1.09 -0.14 8.33
CA ARG A 212 0.80 0.93 7.36
C ARG A 212 1.89 1.10 6.30
N PHE A 213 3.10 0.59 6.54
CA PHE A 213 4.23 0.68 5.60
C PHE A 213 4.39 -0.59 4.75
N ILE A 214 3.74 -1.70 5.13
CA ILE A 214 3.94 -3.00 4.47
C ILE A 214 3.58 -2.94 2.98
N PHE A 215 2.44 -2.33 2.62
CA PHE A 215 2.05 -2.19 1.21
C PHE A 215 3.11 -1.43 0.41
N GLY A 216 3.56 -0.27 0.91
CA GLY A 216 4.58 0.54 0.27
C GLY A 216 5.94 -0.17 0.17
N ARG A 217 6.34 -0.90 1.22
CA ARG A 217 7.54 -1.74 1.21
C ARG A 217 7.45 -2.82 0.12
N LEU A 218 6.33 -3.51 -0.02
CA LEU A 218 6.15 -4.54 -1.03
C LEU A 218 6.18 -3.97 -2.46
N LEU A 219 5.57 -2.80 -2.69
CA LEU A 219 5.72 -2.06 -3.95
C LEU A 219 7.19 -1.69 -4.23
N LEU A 220 7.94 -1.29 -3.20
CA LEU A 220 9.36 -0.96 -3.34
C LEU A 220 10.16 -2.22 -3.70
N THR A 221 9.89 -3.35 -3.06
CA THR A 221 10.51 -4.65 -3.37
C THR A 221 10.24 -5.05 -4.81
N GLU A 222 9.01 -4.93 -5.30
CA GLU A 222 8.65 -5.15 -6.71
C GLU A 222 9.50 -4.25 -7.64
N CYS A 223 9.57 -2.95 -7.34
CA CYS A 223 10.35 -2.00 -8.13
C CYS A 223 11.85 -2.33 -8.15
N ARG A 224 12.41 -2.73 -7.01
CA ARG A 224 13.82 -3.15 -6.87
C ARG A 224 14.10 -4.41 -7.68
N GLN A 225 13.21 -5.40 -7.63
CA GLN A 225 13.34 -6.63 -8.40
C GLN A 225 13.36 -6.33 -9.90
N ILE A 226 12.45 -5.49 -10.38
CA ILE A 226 12.43 -5.07 -11.79
C ILE A 226 13.71 -4.33 -12.16
N CYS A 227 14.17 -3.37 -11.34
CA CYS A 227 15.39 -2.62 -11.59
C CYS A 227 16.65 -3.52 -11.60
N SER A 228 16.71 -4.54 -10.73
CA SER A 228 17.83 -5.47 -10.66
C SER A 228 17.98 -6.36 -11.90
N GLN A 229 16.89 -6.54 -12.66
CA GLN A 229 16.87 -7.34 -13.89
C GLN A 229 17.21 -6.53 -15.14
N VAL A 230 17.45 -5.22 -15.03
CA VAL A 230 17.81 -4.37 -16.17
C VAL A 230 19.20 -4.76 -16.67
N PRO A 231 19.35 -5.23 -17.93
CA PRO A 231 20.64 -5.68 -18.44
C PRO A 231 21.56 -4.49 -18.74
N ALA A 232 22.87 -4.74 -18.69
CA ALA A 232 23.89 -3.72 -18.94
C ALA A 232 23.78 -3.06 -20.33
N THR A 233 23.23 -3.76 -21.32
CA THR A 233 22.96 -3.23 -22.67
C THR A 233 21.97 -2.07 -22.64
N ILE A 234 20.89 -2.17 -21.86
CA ILE A 234 19.90 -1.11 -21.70
C ILE A 234 20.52 0.11 -20.99
N LEU A 235 21.40 -0.11 -20.00
CA LEU A 235 22.12 1.00 -19.38
C LEU A 235 23.05 1.70 -20.38
N ALA A 236 23.71 0.95 -21.27
CA ALA A 236 24.53 1.53 -22.33
C ALA A 236 23.68 2.34 -23.32
N GLU A 237 22.47 1.88 -23.66
CA GLU A 237 21.52 2.63 -24.48
C GLU A 237 21.09 3.95 -23.82
N VAL A 238 20.78 3.95 -22.53
CA VAL A 238 20.46 5.17 -21.77
C VAL A 238 21.61 6.18 -21.84
N ARG A 239 22.86 5.70 -21.69
CA ARG A 239 24.06 6.56 -21.79
C ARG A 239 24.30 7.11 -23.19
N ALA A 240 23.90 6.36 -24.22
CA ALA A 240 24.05 6.73 -25.61
C ALA A 240 23.00 7.75 -26.09
N ILE A 241 22.01 8.10 -25.25
CA ILE A 241 21.02 9.12 -25.58
C ILE A 241 21.72 10.48 -25.80
N PHE A 242 21.74 10.91 -27.06
CA PHE A 242 22.32 12.18 -27.48
C PHE A 242 21.42 13.38 -27.17
N LYS A 243 20.10 13.21 -27.29
CA LYS A 243 19.10 14.24 -27.00
C LYS A 243 18.13 13.73 -25.93
N PRO A 244 18.41 13.97 -24.63
CA PRO A 244 17.50 13.60 -23.56
C PRO A 244 16.21 14.43 -23.64
N THR A 245 15.08 13.81 -23.32
CA THR A 245 13.84 14.53 -23.04
C THR A 245 13.87 15.05 -21.60
N MET A 246 12.94 15.93 -21.24
CA MET A 246 12.84 16.43 -19.88
C MET A 246 12.50 15.34 -18.87
N ILE A 247 11.74 14.32 -19.30
CA ILE A 247 11.46 13.12 -18.49
C ILE A 247 12.76 12.39 -18.14
N HIS A 248 13.66 12.20 -19.11
CA HIS A 248 14.92 11.51 -18.85
C HIS A 248 15.74 12.24 -17.77
N LEU A 249 15.85 13.57 -17.89
CA LEU A 249 16.60 14.38 -16.93
C LEU A 249 15.94 14.38 -15.55
N LYS A 250 14.63 14.64 -15.47
CA LYS A 250 13.89 14.77 -14.21
C LYS A 250 13.85 13.45 -13.43
N VAL A 251 13.63 12.33 -14.11
CA VAL A 251 13.62 11.00 -13.48
C VAL A 251 15.02 10.63 -12.96
N LEU A 252 16.08 10.78 -13.77
CA LEU A 252 17.44 10.50 -13.29
C LEU A 252 17.85 11.44 -12.17
N ARG A 253 17.51 12.73 -12.27
CA ARG A 253 17.78 13.70 -11.22
C ARG A 253 17.10 13.30 -9.91
N ALA A 254 15.85 12.85 -9.95
CA ALA A 254 15.14 12.37 -8.76
C ALA A 254 15.86 11.15 -8.13
N ILE A 255 16.31 10.19 -8.95
CA ILE A 255 17.09 9.04 -8.48
C ILE A 255 18.40 9.50 -7.83
N LEU A 256 19.20 10.27 -8.56
CA LEU A 256 20.53 10.69 -8.12
C LEU A 256 20.44 11.60 -6.89
N THR A 257 19.42 12.44 -6.78
CA THR A 257 19.17 13.24 -5.57
C THR A 257 18.83 12.35 -4.37
N SER A 258 18.12 11.24 -4.59
CA SER A 258 17.80 10.28 -3.52
C SER A 258 19.06 9.55 -3.02
N LEU A 259 19.96 9.18 -3.94
CA LEU A 259 21.14 8.36 -3.65
C LEU A 259 22.39 9.18 -3.26
N TYR A 260 22.49 10.42 -3.73
CA TYR A 260 23.64 11.32 -3.60
C TYR A 260 23.18 12.73 -3.21
N PRO A 261 22.61 12.92 -2.00
CA PRO A 261 22.01 14.19 -1.59
C PRO A 261 23.03 15.34 -1.57
N VAL A 262 24.28 15.07 -1.16
CA VAL A 262 25.34 16.09 -1.04
C VAL A 262 25.77 16.63 -2.41
N GLU A 263 25.89 15.76 -3.41
CA GLU A 263 26.19 16.10 -4.79
C GLU A 263 25.03 16.86 -5.44
N SER A 264 23.80 16.49 -5.11
CA SER A 264 22.60 17.18 -5.60
C SER A 264 22.55 18.64 -5.13
N GLU A 265 22.89 18.89 -3.85
CA GLU A 265 22.94 20.25 -3.29
C GLU A 265 23.99 21.16 -3.97
N LYS A 266 25.01 20.59 -4.60
CA LYS A 266 26.01 21.32 -5.40
C LYS A 266 25.52 21.64 -6.82
N GLY A 267 24.34 21.16 -7.21
CA GLY A 267 23.79 21.33 -8.56
C GLY A 267 24.40 20.39 -9.60
N ASP A 268 25.07 19.30 -9.18
CA ASP A 268 25.75 18.40 -10.12
C ASP A 268 24.79 17.62 -11.03
N PHE A 269 23.51 17.52 -10.68
CA PHE A 269 22.51 16.76 -11.45
C PHE A 269 21.58 17.62 -12.33
N GLU A 270 21.96 18.87 -12.60
CA GLU A 270 21.27 19.72 -13.59
C GLU A 270 21.74 19.44 -15.03
N ASP A 271 22.94 18.87 -15.19
CA ASP A 271 23.53 18.54 -16.49
C ASP A 271 23.31 17.05 -16.83
N TRP A 272 22.68 16.79 -17.99
CA TRP A 272 22.48 15.43 -18.51
C TRP A 272 23.78 14.61 -18.60
N ASN A 273 24.90 15.24 -19.00
CA ASN A 273 26.16 14.52 -19.16
C ASN A 273 26.70 14.02 -17.82
N LYS A 274 26.51 14.80 -16.74
CA LYS A 274 26.83 14.35 -15.38
C LYS A 274 25.89 13.23 -14.94
N CYS A 275 24.58 13.40 -15.17
CA CYS A 275 23.58 12.38 -14.80
C CYS A 275 23.80 11.04 -15.51
N LYS A 276 24.05 11.05 -16.82
CA LYS A 276 24.22 9.82 -17.61
C LYS A 276 25.50 9.06 -17.23
N ASP A 277 26.54 9.75 -16.76
CA ASP A 277 27.78 9.10 -16.33
C ASP A 277 27.61 8.26 -15.05
N CYS A 278 26.59 8.56 -14.25
CA CYS A 278 26.17 7.78 -13.09
C CYS A 278 25.35 6.52 -13.45
N VAL A 279 24.85 6.40 -14.68
CA VAL A 279 24.02 5.26 -15.12
C VAL A 279 24.88 4.02 -15.39
N ARG A 280 25.23 3.29 -14.34
CA ARG A 280 26.06 2.07 -14.37
C ARG A 280 25.39 0.97 -13.55
N LEU A 281 25.94 -0.25 -13.58
CA LEU A 281 25.43 -1.35 -12.73
C LEU A 281 25.40 -0.98 -11.24
N GLU A 282 26.33 -0.14 -10.79
CA GLU A 282 26.36 0.39 -9.43
C GLU A 282 25.10 1.20 -9.09
N LEU A 283 24.51 1.93 -10.04
CA LEU A 283 23.25 2.64 -9.82
C LEU A 283 22.12 1.65 -9.47
N LEU A 284 22.04 0.53 -10.17
CA LEU A 284 21.02 -0.50 -9.91
C LEU A 284 21.22 -1.15 -8.54
N ARG A 285 22.48 -1.38 -8.13
CA ARG A 285 22.82 -1.87 -6.79
C ARG A 285 22.33 -0.90 -5.71
N LEU A 286 22.63 0.38 -5.86
CA LEU A 286 22.20 1.43 -4.92
C LEU A 286 20.68 1.55 -4.86
N ILE A 287 19.98 1.52 -6.00
CA ILE A 287 18.50 1.48 -6.06
C ILE A 287 17.94 0.29 -5.27
N SER A 288 18.57 -0.88 -5.38
CA SER A 288 18.16 -2.11 -4.70
C SER A 288 18.30 -2.02 -3.17
N GLU A 289 19.31 -1.32 -2.68
CA GLU A 289 19.64 -1.22 -1.24
C GLU A 289 19.01 0.01 -0.56
N TYR A 290 18.62 1.02 -1.33
CA TYR A 290 18.20 2.31 -0.82
C TYR A 290 16.93 2.27 0.03
N ASP A 291 17.00 2.72 1.29
CA ASP A 291 15.84 2.87 2.16
C ASP A 291 15.26 4.31 2.10
N PRO A 292 14.10 4.53 1.46
CA PRO A 292 13.49 5.85 1.34
C PRO A 292 12.91 6.40 2.64
N THR A 293 12.85 5.60 3.70
CA THR A 293 12.33 6.02 5.00
C THR A 293 13.44 6.53 5.92
N SER A 294 14.70 6.46 5.49
CA SER A 294 15.82 7.13 6.16
C SER A 294 15.58 8.65 6.27
N LEU A 295 16.26 9.29 7.23
CA LEU A 295 16.15 10.74 7.41
C LEU A 295 16.82 11.46 6.24
N LEU A 296 16.07 12.31 5.54
CA LEU A 296 16.55 13.19 4.48
C LEU A 296 16.38 14.66 4.87
N THR A 297 17.18 15.52 4.27
CA THR A 297 17.02 16.97 4.41
C THR A 297 15.77 17.44 3.65
N GLU A 298 15.11 18.49 4.17
CA GLU A 298 13.92 19.10 3.54
C GLU A 298 14.21 19.58 2.10
N THR A 299 15.43 20.05 1.85
CA THR A 299 15.94 20.45 0.54
C THR A 299 15.98 19.30 -0.46
N THR A 300 16.46 18.13 -0.02
CA THR A 300 16.52 16.91 -0.83
C THR A 300 15.12 16.44 -1.18
N TYR A 301 14.22 16.38 -0.19
CA TYR A 301 12.82 16.01 -0.39
C TYR A 301 12.14 16.91 -1.43
N GLN A 302 12.25 18.23 -1.27
CA GLN A 302 11.59 19.19 -2.16
C GLN A 302 12.11 19.07 -3.60
N THR A 303 13.40 18.79 -3.76
CA THR A 303 14.01 18.60 -5.08
C THR A 303 13.46 17.36 -5.79
N ILE A 304 13.34 16.23 -5.07
CA ILE A 304 12.74 15.00 -5.59
C ILE A 304 11.27 15.24 -5.94
N TYR A 305 10.52 15.84 -5.01
CA TYR A 305 9.10 16.16 -5.19
C TYR A 305 8.86 17.01 -6.44
N ASN A 306 9.59 18.12 -6.59
CA ASN A 306 9.44 19.02 -7.74
C ASN A 306 9.77 18.29 -9.04
N ALA A 307 10.83 17.48 -9.07
CA ALA A 307 11.22 16.73 -10.25
C ALA A 307 10.12 15.76 -10.71
N LEU A 308 9.46 15.06 -9.77
CA LEU A 308 8.39 14.10 -10.09
C LEU A 308 7.05 14.77 -10.37
N HIS A 309 6.73 15.86 -9.68
CA HIS A 309 5.51 16.63 -9.93
C HIS A 309 5.50 17.19 -11.36
N ASP A 310 6.63 17.74 -11.81
CA ASP A 310 6.79 18.21 -13.19
C ASP A 310 6.54 17.08 -14.20
N VAL A 311 7.05 15.87 -13.94
CA VAL A 311 6.84 14.70 -14.82
C VAL A 311 5.36 14.29 -14.88
N ALA A 312 4.64 14.36 -13.77
CA ALA A 312 3.21 14.05 -13.74
C ALA A 312 2.36 15.04 -14.55
N LEU A 313 2.84 16.27 -14.76
CA LEU A 313 2.19 17.31 -15.56
C LEU A 313 2.57 17.25 -17.06
N MET A 314 3.54 16.42 -17.45
CA MET A 314 3.98 16.30 -18.84
C MET A 314 2.95 15.56 -19.69
N SER A 315 3.00 15.80 -21.00
CA SER A 315 2.03 15.23 -21.94
C SER A 315 2.16 13.71 -22.03
N GLU A 316 1.03 13.02 -22.23
CA GLU A 316 0.97 11.56 -22.35
C GLU A 316 1.83 11.04 -23.52
N THR A 317 2.01 11.85 -24.57
CA THR A 317 2.89 11.57 -25.71
C THR A 317 4.37 11.57 -25.34
N GLU A 318 4.83 12.51 -24.51
CA GLU A 318 6.22 12.55 -24.03
C GLU A 318 6.51 11.37 -23.09
N ALA A 319 5.57 11.02 -22.21
CA ALA A 319 5.67 9.88 -21.30
C ALA A 319 5.62 8.53 -22.04
N THR A 320 4.86 8.44 -23.13
CA THR A 320 4.75 7.23 -23.95
C THR A 320 6.04 6.97 -24.75
N ASN A 321 6.71 8.03 -25.20
CA ASN A 321 7.96 7.94 -25.97
C ASN A 321 9.21 7.66 -25.13
N ALA A 322 9.11 7.70 -23.79
CA ALA A 322 10.21 7.35 -22.91
C ALA A 322 10.51 5.84 -22.99
N GLN A 323 11.80 5.48 -23.00
CA GLN A 323 12.23 4.09 -22.99
C GLN A 323 11.64 3.34 -21.76
N PRO A 324 11.33 2.03 -21.87
CA PRO A 324 10.72 1.25 -20.77
C PRO A 324 11.46 1.37 -19.43
N VAL A 325 12.80 1.43 -19.45
CA VAL A 325 13.62 1.56 -18.23
C VAL A 325 13.30 2.82 -17.42
N PHE A 326 12.97 3.93 -18.09
CA PHE A 326 12.59 5.17 -17.41
C PHE A 326 11.22 5.09 -16.76
N LYS A 327 10.32 4.24 -17.27
CA LYS A 327 9.04 3.97 -16.60
C LYS A 327 9.27 3.22 -15.28
N PHE A 328 10.20 2.26 -15.26
CA PHE A 328 10.58 1.56 -14.02
C PHE A 328 11.26 2.48 -13.01
N PHE A 329 12.20 3.30 -13.45
CA PHE A 329 12.85 4.31 -12.62
C PHE A 329 11.86 5.34 -12.05
N HIS A 330 10.95 5.83 -12.88
CA HIS A 330 9.90 6.73 -12.42
C HIS A 330 9.00 6.06 -11.35
N ARG A 331 8.59 4.81 -11.57
CA ARG A 331 7.80 4.04 -10.58
C ARG A 331 8.53 3.91 -9.25
N TRP A 332 9.82 3.55 -9.28
CA TRP A 332 10.64 3.46 -8.08
C TRP A 332 10.71 4.81 -7.35
N CYS A 333 10.92 5.93 -8.05
CA CYS A 333 10.93 7.26 -7.46
C CYS A 333 9.60 7.63 -6.81
N VAL A 334 8.47 7.35 -7.46
CA VAL A 334 7.14 7.65 -6.93
C VAL A 334 6.84 6.83 -5.67
N VAL A 335 7.24 5.55 -5.63
CA VAL A 335 7.15 4.71 -4.43
C VAL A 335 8.04 5.25 -3.31
N CYS A 336 9.29 5.63 -3.62
CA CYS A 336 10.21 6.23 -2.65
C CYS A 336 9.63 7.52 -2.06
N LEU A 337 9.12 8.44 -2.89
CA LEU A 337 8.53 9.69 -2.42
C LEU A 337 7.31 9.45 -1.52
N HIS A 338 6.47 8.47 -1.85
CA HIS A 338 5.34 8.09 -1.00
C HIS A 338 5.81 7.57 0.37
N LEU A 339 6.82 6.71 0.40
CA LEU A 339 7.40 6.18 1.64
C LEU A 339 8.09 7.27 2.48
N MET A 340 8.82 8.18 1.84
CA MET A 340 9.43 9.36 2.49
C MET A 340 8.36 10.21 3.19
N THR A 341 7.32 10.58 2.44
CA THR A 341 6.22 11.42 2.95
C THR A 341 5.49 10.73 4.09
N SER A 342 5.19 9.43 3.94
CA SER A 342 4.53 8.64 4.97
C SER A 342 5.37 8.50 6.24
N ALA A 343 6.69 8.33 6.10
CA ALA A 343 7.59 8.24 7.24
C ALA A 343 7.74 9.58 7.97
N ASP A 344 7.79 10.69 7.23
CA ASP A 344 7.82 12.04 7.80
C ASP A 344 6.52 12.37 8.56
N ASP A 345 5.36 12.07 7.97
CA ASP A 345 4.06 12.24 8.64
C ASP A 345 3.95 11.38 9.92
N ALA A 346 4.47 10.15 9.89
CA ALA A 346 4.53 9.28 11.06
C ALA A 346 5.40 9.89 12.17
N ARG A 347 6.59 10.40 11.84
CA ARG A 347 7.49 11.10 12.79
C ARG A 347 6.88 12.36 13.38
N LYS A 348 6.09 13.10 12.59
CA LYS A 348 5.40 14.31 13.03
C LYS A 348 4.11 14.04 13.82
N GLY A 349 3.66 12.78 13.89
CA GLY A 349 2.36 12.42 14.46
C GLY A 349 1.17 12.93 13.63
N THR A 350 1.42 13.38 12.39
CA THR A 350 0.42 13.87 11.43
C THR A 350 -0.04 12.79 10.47
N PHE A 351 0.35 11.53 10.71
CA PHE A 351 -0.10 10.35 9.98
C PHE A 351 -1.58 10.05 10.30
N ALA A 352 -2.43 11.00 9.91
CA ALA A 352 -3.86 10.99 10.08
C ALA A 352 -4.49 9.89 9.23
N ASN A 353 -5.66 9.41 9.65
CA ASN A 353 -6.45 8.39 8.96
C ASN A 353 -6.99 8.84 7.58
N ASP A 354 -6.70 10.07 7.17
CA ASP A 354 -7.10 10.62 5.87
C ASP A 354 -6.01 10.34 4.85
N PHE A 355 -6.12 9.20 4.17
CA PHE A 355 -5.30 8.83 3.01
C PHE A 355 -5.66 9.69 1.79
N GLN A 356 -5.43 10.99 1.90
CA GLN A 356 -5.28 11.88 0.76
C GLN A 356 -3.79 12.13 0.59
N VAL A 357 -3.11 11.30 -0.21
CA VAL A 357 -1.89 11.75 -0.90
C VAL A 357 -2.34 12.70 -2.00
N VAL A 358 -2.87 13.86 -1.60
CA VAL A 358 -2.79 15.06 -2.41
C VAL A 358 -1.34 15.49 -2.29
N PHE A 359 -0.69 15.69 -3.43
CA PHE A 359 0.52 16.49 -3.56
C PHE A 359 0.29 17.83 -2.82
N LYS A 360 0.49 17.86 -1.50
CA LYS A 360 0.28 19.07 -0.70
C LYS A 360 1.43 20.01 -1.07
N PRO A 361 1.17 21.20 -1.64
CA PRO A 361 2.22 22.15 -1.85
C PRO A 361 2.79 22.56 -0.48
N LEU A 362 4.08 22.33 -0.27
CA LEU A 362 4.84 22.97 0.79
C LEU A 362 5.03 24.44 0.41
N VAL A 363 3.98 25.23 0.58
CA VAL A 363 4.13 26.68 0.75
C VAL A 363 3.46 27.03 2.07
N LYS A 364 4.23 26.89 3.15
CA LYS A 364 4.01 27.73 4.32
C LYS A 364 4.54 29.11 3.95
N ASN A 365 3.68 30.12 4.04
CA ASN A 365 3.89 31.55 3.80
C ASN A 365 3.46 32.06 2.41
N ALA A 366 2.16 32.33 2.28
CA ALA A 366 1.70 33.50 1.54
C ALA A 366 1.08 34.47 2.56
N PRO A 367 1.44 35.77 2.56
CA PRO A 367 0.88 36.73 3.49
C PRO A 367 -0.61 36.93 3.21
N GLU A 368 -1.40 37.11 4.27
CA GLU A 368 -2.82 37.48 4.21
C GLU A 368 -3.00 38.75 3.37
N THR A 369 -3.32 38.60 2.09
CA THR A 369 -3.84 39.70 1.29
C THR A 369 -5.35 39.79 1.51
N HIS A 370 -5.69 40.68 2.44
CA HIS A 370 -6.93 41.44 2.56
C HIS A 370 -8.13 40.95 1.73
N ARG A 371 -9.12 40.41 2.45
CA ARG A 371 -10.53 40.58 2.09
C ARG A 371 -10.81 42.07 1.89
N ASN A 372 -11.23 42.45 0.68
CA ASN A 372 -12.19 43.52 0.41
C ASN A 372 -12.53 43.52 -1.09
N LEU A 373 -13.63 42.85 -1.44
CA LEU A 373 -14.79 43.36 -2.20
C LEU A 373 -15.68 42.18 -2.62
#